data_AF-A0A9D1LE77-F1
#
_entry.id   AF-A0A9D1LE77-F1
#
_cell.length_a   1.000
_cell.length_b   1.000
_cell.length_c   1.000
_cell.angle_alpha   90.00
_cell.angle_beta   90.00
_cell.angle_gamma   90.00
#
_symmetry.space_group_name_H-M   'P 1'
#
loop_
_entity.id
_entity.type
_entity.pdbx_description
1 polymer ?
#
loop_
_entity_poly.entity_id
_entity_poly.type
_entity_poly.pdbx_seq_one_letter_code
_entity_poly.pdbx_strand_id
1 'polypeptide(L)'
;MKRLVSLLAVLALLCGVCAVPAAAVQTSAALTLSASKTSANAGDVITVSVSVSANSNLGTLDCNVSFDPAYFAANEGTATTAIMQLGDVRYADASVRYVGVASGYITAGGALFTFQMRVVKPGGTLTLNITKAEDGRSQDGEVVTSQVVANSKRSVTVSCAHSQTKTTVTKQPTCTSAGQSVVTCTVCGRQLSTGTIAAKGHTAGGWTVTKAATCKGTGTRVQKCTVCGATVRTETIPAAGHKLSDWKVTKEPTCTEKGSRTGTCTVCGQTVTEEIAALGHDIPAGTVTKEPTCTEAGERTGVCTRCGKSATETVPALGHRFGEWTVLREATADAPGERERVCAVCGAKETEEIPFGVTLPAETTAGNTQAGTLTETTTAPASEEKAPRSNAAVVGIACVAAVLAVTAGAAAVTLHRKKTRASK
;
A
#
# COMPACT_ATOMS: atom_id res chain seq x y z
N MET A 1 18.90 -65.59 -56.17
CA MET A 1 18.81 -67.07 -56.30
C MET A 1 18.97 -67.65 -54.90
N LYS A 2 17.86 -67.96 -54.21
CA LYS A 2 17.42 -69.34 -53.85
C LYS A 2 18.58 -70.20 -53.32
N ARG A 3 18.72 -70.32 -51.99
CA ARG A 3 18.25 -71.45 -51.14
C ARG A 3 18.92 -72.78 -51.49
N LEU A 4 19.62 -73.41 -50.53
CA LEU A 4 19.73 -74.87 -50.28
C LEU A 4 20.76 -75.06 -49.13
N VAL A 5 20.40 -75.39 -47.88
CA VAL A 5 19.76 -76.60 -47.30
C VAL A 5 20.74 -77.78 -47.15
N SER A 6 20.64 -78.42 -45.97
CA SER A 6 21.08 -79.77 -45.55
C SER A 6 22.46 -79.90 -44.91
N LEU A 7 22.52 -80.11 -43.59
CA LEU A 7 22.33 -81.38 -42.84
C LEU A 7 23.57 -82.27 -42.91
N LEU A 8 24.29 -82.43 -41.79
CA LEU A 8 24.35 -83.71 -41.05
C LEU A 8 25.27 -83.60 -39.82
N ALA A 9 24.75 -84.17 -38.73
CA ALA A 9 25.33 -84.24 -37.40
C ALA A 9 26.39 -85.33 -37.29
N VAL A 10 27.45 -85.09 -36.52
CA VAL A 10 28.15 -86.15 -35.77
C VAL A 10 28.54 -85.63 -34.38
N LEU A 11 28.11 -86.43 -33.42
CA LEU A 11 28.21 -86.41 -31.97
C LEU A 11 29.66 -86.60 -31.48
N ALA A 12 30.12 -85.83 -30.47
CA ALA A 12 30.86 -86.34 -29.29
C ALA A 12 31.49 -85.23 -28.41
N LEU A 13 31.02 -85.21 -27.16
CA LEU A 13 31.76 -85.07 -25.90
C LEU A 13 32.52 -83.78 -25.50
N LEU A 14 32.13 -83.34 -24.31
CA LEU A 14 32.66 -82.29 -23.44
C LEU A 14 34.19 -82.22 -23.29
N CYS A 15 34.74 -81.02 -23.46
CA CYS A 15 35.71 -80.35 -22.57
C CYS A 15 35.81 -78.90 -23.07
N GLY A 16 35.43 -77.89 -22.30
CA GLY A 16 36.34 -77.34 -21.32
C GLY A 16 36.72 -75.92 -21.77
N VAL A 17 35.94 -74.94 -21.31
CA VAL A 17 36.32 -73.54 -21.08
C VAL A 17 37.38 -72.98 -22.03
N CYS A 18 36.95 -72.46 -23.18
CA CYS A 18 37.76 -71.52 -23.97
C CYS A 18 37.69 -70.15 -23.29
N ALA A 19 38.39 -69.98 -22.16
CA ALA A 19 38.73 -68.66 -21.68
C ALA A 19 39.74 -68.07 -22.68
N VAL A 20 39.25 -67.24 -23.59
CA VAL A 20 40.11 -66.29 -24.29
C VAL A 20 40.80 -65.48 -23.19
N PRO A 21 42.14 -65.42 -23.10
CA PRO A 21 42.74 -64.48 -22.18
C PRO A 21 42.29 -63.10 -22.65
N ALA A 22 41.54 -62.41 -21.80
CA ALA A 22 41.41 -60.97 -21.91
C ALA A 22 42.84 -60.45 -21.94
N ALA A 23 43.29 -60.02 -23.13
CA ALA A 23 44.53 -59.29 -23.25
C ALA A 23 44.41 -58.16 -22.24
N ALA A 24 45.19 -58.25 -21.16
CA ALA A 24 45.25 -57.21 -20.16
C ALA A 24 45.65 -55.96 -20.94
N VAL A 25 44.68 -55.05 -21.10
CA VAL A 25 44.97 -53.72 -21.62
C VAL A 25 46.01 -53.16 -20.68
N GLN A 26 47.26 -53.08 -21.15
CA GLN A 26 48.32 -52.38 -20.45
C GLN A 26 47.86 -50.92 -20.34
N THR A 27 47.32 -50.58 -19.17
CA THR A 27 47.04 -49.20 -18.82
C THR A 27 48.38 -48.60 -18.46
N SER A 28 48.87 -47.69 -19.28
CA SER A 28 50.15 -47.02 -19.03
C SER A 28 50.10 -46.26 -17.71
N ALA A 29 51.23 -46.27 -17.00
CA ALA A 29 51.38 -45.63 -15.70
C ALA A 29 51.11 -44.12 -15.78
N ALA A 30 50.06 -43.63 -15.12
CA ALA A 30 49.79 -42.21 -15.04
C ALA A 30 50.48 -41.61 -13.79
N LEU A 31 51.52 -40.81 -14.01
CA LEU A 31 52.04 -39.90 -12.98
C LEU A 31 51.08 -38.73 -12.80
N THR A 32 50.79 -38.41 -11.54
CA THR A 32 49.89 -37.34 -11.14
C THR A 32 50.59 -36.40 -10.17
N LEU A 33 50.26 -35.11 -10.28
CA LEU A 33 50.64 -34.08 -9.33
C LEU A 33 49.37 -33.60 -8.64
N SER A 34 49.36 -33.59 -7.31
CA SER A 34 48.26 -33.07 -6.53
C SER A 34 48.77 -32.22 -5.36
N ALA A 35 47.89 -31.37 -4.84
CA ALA A 35 48.13 -30.61 -3.62
C ALA A 35 46.97 -30.91 -2.66
N SER A 36 47.24 -30.96 -1.35
CA SER A 36 46.23 -31.20 -0.32
C SER A 36 45.13 -30.13 -0.31
N LYS A 37 45.44 -28.93 -0.84
CA LYS A 37 44.49 -27.85 -1.11
C LYS A 37 44.76 -27.26 -2.49
N THR A 38 43.71 -27.06 -3.28
CA THR A 38 43.75 -26.29 -4.54
C THR A 38 43.28 -24.84 -4.36
N SER A 39 42.99 -24.46 -3.10
CA SER A 39 42.63 -23.12 -2.69
C SER A 39 43.18 -22.83 -1.29
N ALA A 40 43.95 -21.76 -1.15
CA ALA A 40 44.69 -21.47 0.08
C ALA A 40 44.83 -19.95 0.34
N ASN A 41 45.20 -19.60 1.57
CA ASN A 41 45.60 -18.25 1.96
C ASN A 41 47.13 -18.14 2.05
N ALA A 42 47.64 -16.90 2.07
CA ALA A 42 49.04 -16.68 2.39
C ALA A 42 49.34 -17.21 3.81
N GLY A 43 50.46 -17.91 3.97
CA GLY A 43 50.86 -18.58 5.19
C GLY A 43 50.36 -20.02 5.34
N ASP A 44 49.38 -20.48 4.56
CA ASP A 44 48.91 -21.87 4.62
C ASP A 44 50.04 -22.82 4.20
N VAL A 45 50.16 -23.94 4.92
CA VAL A 45 51.01 -25.06 4.51
C VAL A 45 50.16 -26.04 3.71
N ILE A 46 50.65 -26.43 2.54
CA ILE A 46 50.06 -27.45 1.67
C ILE A 46 51.02 -28.63 1.53
N THR A 47 50.46 -29.82 1.38
CA THR A 47 51.22 -31.03 1.05
C THR A 47 51.09 -31.25 -0.44
N VAL A 48 52.21 -31.31 -1.15
CA VAL A 48 52.28 -31.64 -2.57
C VAL A 48 52.63 -33.11 -2.68
N SER A 49 51.89 -33.84 -3.51
CA SER A 49 52.06 -35.27 -3.71
C SER A 49 52.29 -35.54 -5.19
N VAL A 50 53.37 -36.28 -5.48
CA VAL A 50 53.57 -36.92 -6.78
C VAL A 50 53.23 -38.39 -6.62
N SER A 51 52.22 -38.84 -7.35
CA SER A 51 51.68 -40.19 -7.22
C SER A 51 51.66 -40.92 -8.55
N VAL A 52 51.67 -42.24 -8.49
CA VAL A 52 51.59 -43.13 -9.65
C VAL A 52 50.36 -44.04 -9.55
N SER A 53 49.76 -44.38 -10.68
CA SER A 53 48.70 -45.39 -10.75
C SER A 53 49.19 -46.79 -10.39
N ALA A 54 48.26 -47.68 -10.05
CA ALA A 54 48.57 -49.10 -9.83
C ALA A 54 49.12 -49.76 -11.11
N ASN A 55 49.87 -50.86 -10.93
CA ASN A 55 50.50 -51.63 -12.02
C ASN A 55 51.35 -50.76 -12.96
N SER A 56 52.04 -49.77 -12.40
CA SER A 56 52.80 -48.79 -13.19
C SER A 56 54.12 -49.33 -13.71
N ASN A 57 54.62 -50.43 -13.15
CA ASN A 57 55.94 -50.98 -13.42
C ASN A 57 57.09 -49.99 -13.27
N LEU A 58 56.87 -48.80 -12.69
CA LEU A 58 57.86 -47.75 -12.54
C LEU A 58 59.00 -48.23 -11.63
N GLY A 59 60.22 -48.27 -12.16
CA GLY A 59 61.42 -48.69 -11.45
C GLY A 59 62.31 -47.53 -11.02
N THR A 60 62.43 -46.50 -11.85
CA THR A 60 63.23 -45.31 -11.57
C THR A 60 62.47 -44.04 -11.92
N LEU A 61 62.51 -43.04 -11.05
CA LEU A 61 61.94 -41.71 -11.31
C LEU A 61 62.94 -40.61 -10.97
N ASP A 62 63.16 -39.70 -11.92
CA ASP A 62 63.78 -38.40 -11.74
C ASP A 62 62.80 -37.34 -12.21
N CYS A 63 62.30 -36.53 -11.28
CA CYS A 63 61.37 -35.47 -11.62
C CYS A 63 61.63 -34.22 -10.78
N ASN A 64 61.10 -33.10 -11.28
CA ASN A 64 61.18 -31.83 -10.62
C ASN A 64 59.80 -31.16 -10.60
N VAL A 65 59.32 -30.81 -9.41
CA VAL A 65 58.18 -29.93 -9.25
C VAL A 65 58.67 -28.49 -9.22
N SER A 66 58.51 -27.78 -10.33
CA SER A 66 58.86 -26.37 -10.46
C SER A 66 57.71 -25.46 -10.02
N PHE A 67 58.03 -24.33 -9.41
CA PHE A 67 57.09 -23.33 -8.93
C PHE A 67 57.74 -21.94 -8.90
N ASP A 68 56.94 -20.89 -8.80
CA ASP A 68 57.43 -19.52 -8.63
C ASP A 68 57.62 -19.20 -7.14
N PRO A 69 58.85 -18.84 -6.69
CA PRO A 69 59.13 -18.49 -5.30
C PRO A 69 58.30 -17.31 -4.76
N ALA A 70 57.76 -16.45 -5.64
CA ALA A 70 56.85 -15.37 -5.24
C ALA A 70 55.50 -15.89 -4.70
N TYR A 71 55.14 -17.13 -5.03
CA TYR A 71 53.87 -17.75 -4.65
C TYR A 71 54.05 -18.87 -3.63
N PHE A 72 55.17 -19.58 -3.65
CA PHE A 72 55.42 -20.70 -2.75
C PHE A 72 56.84 -20.73 -2.22
N ALA A 73 57.00 -21.14 -0.96
CA ALA A 73 58.28 -21.43 -0.34
C ALA A 73 58.31 -22.91 0.06
N ALA A 74 59.22 -23.67 -0.53
CA ALA A 74 59.47 -25.04 -0.10
C ALA A 74 60.25 -25.08 1.23
N ASN A 75 60.32 -26.25 1.88
CA ASN A 75 61.10 -26.55 3.11
C ASN A 75 60.39 -26.32 4.45
N GLU A 76 59.07 -26.48 4.50
CA GLU A 76 58.29 -26.35 5.74
C GLU A 76 58.16 -27.65 6.53
N GLY A 77 58.77 -28.74 6.05
CA GLY A 77 58.72 -30.05 6.70
C GLY A 77 59.50 -31.10 5.92
N THR A 78 59.59 -32.29 6.48
CA THR A 78 60.33 -33.41 5.88
C THR A 78 59.54 -33.98 4.70
N ALA A 79 60.21 -34.15 3.55
CA ALA A 79 59.63 -34.96 2.49
C ALA A 79 59.51 -36.42 2.94
N THR A 80 58.41 -37.07 2.56
CA THR A 80 58.20 -38.49 2.84
C THR A 80 58.19 -39.27 1.54
N THR A 81 58.88 -40.40 1.53
CA THR A 81 58.92 -41.36 0.42
C THR A 81 58.21 -42.63 0.88
N ALA A 82 57.19 -43.08 0.16
CA ALA A 82 56.35 -44.20 0.60
C ALA A 82 56.58 -45.49 -0.18
N ILE A 83 56.82 -45.39 -1.49
CA ILE A 83 56.89 -46.58 -2.38
C ILE A 83 58.32 -46.84 -2.88
N MET A 84 59.17 -45.81 -2.92
CA MET A 84 60.52 -45.88 -3.44
C MET A 84 61.53 -45.98 -2.28
N GLN A 85 62.45 -46.95 -2.35
CA GLN A 85 63.30 -47.38 -1.21
C GLN A 85 64.58 -46.55 -1.04
N LEU A 86 65.11 -46.02 -2.14
CA LEU A 86 66.24 -45.08 -2.15
C LEU A 86 65.76 -43.81 -2.85
N GLY A 87 65.26 -42.86 -2.07
CA GLY A 87 64.73 -41.59 -2.55
C GLY A 87 65.53 -40.42 -1.98
N ASP A 88 65.99 -39.53 -2.84
CA ASP A 88 66.64 -38.29 -2.44
C ASP A 88 65.81 -37.08 -2.92
N VAL A 89 65.46 -36.22 -1.97
CA VAL A 89 64.68 -35.00 -2.22
C VAL A 89 65.60 -33.81 -2.04
N ARG A 90 65.83 -33.09 -3.14
CA ARG A 90 66.64 -31.87 -3.16
C ARG A 90 65.75 -30.67 -3.35
N TYR A 91 65.87 -29.73 -2.43
CA TYR A 91 65.15 -28.47 -2.48
C TYR A 91 66.02 -27.39 -3.10
N ALA A 92 65.45 -26.65 -4.04
CA ALA A 92 66.00 -25.43 -4.60
C ALA A 92 64.93 -24.33 -4.53
N ASP A 93 65.35 -23.08 -4.72
CA ASP A 93 64.48 -21.90 -4.50
C ASP A 93 63.17 -21.95 -5.29
N ALA A 94 63.20 -22.46 -6.52
CA ALA A 94 62.05 -22.53 -7.44
C ALA A 94 61.62 -23.96 -7.80
N SER A 95 62.17 -24.98 -7.13
CA SER A 95 61.96 -26.35 -7.58
C SER A 95 62.28 -27.40 -6.51
N VAL A 96 61.47 -28.47 -6.42
CA VAL A 96 61.79 -29.65 -5.60
C VAL A 96 62.07 -30.82 -6.54
N ARG A 97 63.34 -31.26 -6.56
CA ARG A 97 63.76 -32.41 -7.34
C ARG A 97 63.69 -33.68 -6.49
N TYR A 98 63.16 -34.73 -7.07
CA TYR A 98 63.11 -36.06 -6.49
C TYR A 98 63.79 -37.06 -7.42
N VAL A 99 64.70 -37.85 -6.86
CA VAL A 99 65.31 -39.00 -7.54
C VAL A 99 65.06 -40.23 -6.70
N GLY A 100 64.42 -41.25 -7.26
CA GLY A 100 64.12 -42.48 -6.55
C GLY A 100 64.30 -43.73 -7.40
N VAL A 101 64.61 -44.84 -6.73
CA VAL A 101 64.49 -46.20 -7.28
C VAL A 101 63.57 -47.08 -6.43
N ALA A 102 62.75 -47.89 -7.10
CA ALA A 102 61.93 -48.92 -6.47
C ALA A 102 62.75 -50.22 -6.28
N SER A 103 62.50 -50.97 -5.21
CA SER A 103 63.13 -52.29 -4.99
C SER A 103 62.54 -53.41 -5.87
N GLY A 104 61.47 -53.11 -6.61
CA GLY A 104 60.76 -54.02 -7.50
C GLY A 104 59.64 -53.29 -8.25
N TYR A 105 58.77 -54.02 -8.93
CA TYR A 105 57.65 -53.42 -9.66
C TYR A 105 56.62 -52.79 -8.71
N ILE A 106 56.23 -51.53 -8.99
CA ILE A 106 55.14 -50.87 -8.29
C ILE A 106 53.80 -51.45 -8.77
N THR A 107 53.25 -52.37 -7.97
CA THR A 107 51.97 -53.03 -8.23
C THR A 107 50.80 -52.29 -7.59
N ALA A 108 50.98 -51.76 -6.36
CA ALA A 108 50.03 -50.87 -5.71
C ALA A 108 50.34 -49.40 -6.04
N GLY A 109 49.38 -48.69 -6.64
CA GLY A 109 49.50 -47.25 -6.89
C GLY A 109 49.51 -46.43 -5.60
N GLY A 110 50.02 -45.21 -5.65
CA GLY A 110 50.07 -44.33 -4.49
C GLY A 110 51.09 -43.21 -4.61
N ALA A 111 51.31 -42.49 -3.51
CA ALA A 111 52.28 -41.40 -3.46
C ALA A 111 53.70 -41.95 -3.54
N LEU A 112 54.47 -41.47 -4.51
CA LEU A 112 55.90 -41.79 -4.64
C LEU A 112 56.70 -40.98 -3.63
N PHE A 113 56.46 -39.67 -3.62
CA PHE A 113 56.94 -38.77 -2.60
C PHE A 113 55.94 -37.65 -2.35
N THR A 114 55.97 -37.14 -1.12
CA THR A 114 55.22 -35.94 -0.75
C THR A 114 56.14 -34.97 -0.04
N PHE A 115 55.88 -33.68 -0.17
CA PHE A 115 56.61 -32.64 0.55
C PHE A 115 55.67 -31.50 0.93
N GLN A 116 56.02 -30.80 2.00
CA GLN A 116 55.26 -29.63 2.44
C GLN A 116 55.89 -28.34 1.93
N MET A 117 55.05 -27.38 1.61
CA MET A 117 55.44 -26.03 1.23
C MET A 117 54.45 -25.01 1.77
N ARG A 118 54.94 -23.79 2.05
CA ARG A 118 54.11 -22.65 2.45
C ARG A 118 53.67 -21.88 1.22
N VAL A 119 52.39 -21.50 1.20
CA VAL A 119 51.85 -20.54 0.24
C VAL A 119 52.30 -19.15 0.67
N VAL A 120 53.24 -18.55 -0.06
CA VAL A 120 53.68 -17.15 0.16
C VAL A 120 52.56 -16.21 -0.31
N LYS A 121 52.03 -16.48 -1.51
CA LYS A 121 50.90 -15.77 -2.09
C LYS A 121 50.06 -16.77 -2.91
N PRO A 122 48.74 -16.80 -2.76
CA PRO A 122 47.91 -17.69 -3.57
C PRO A 122 47.79 -17.23 -5.02
N GLY A 123 47.56 -18.17 -5.94
CA GLY A 123 47.44 -17.96 -7.38
C GLY A 123 48.58 -18.55 -8.21
N GLY A 124 49.57 -19.17 -7.57
CA GLY A 124 50.70 -19.79 -8.25
C GLY A 124 50.35 -21.18 -8.81
N THR A 125 51.16 -21.62 -9.78
CA THR A 125 51.04 -22.96 -10.40
C THR A 125 52.27 -23.79 -10.07
N LEU A 126 52.04 -25.00 -9.58
CA LEU A 126 53.06 -26.04 -9.44
C LEU A 126 53.06 -26.86 -10.73
N THR A 127 54.24 -27.15 -11.28
CA THR A 127 54.38 -27.94 -12.51
C THR A 127 55.34 -29.09 -12.28
N LEU A 128 54.86 -30.32 -12.46
CA LEU A 128 55.67 -31.53 -12.48
C LEU A 128 56.31 -31.67 -13.84
N ASN A 129 57.64 -31.66 -13.85
CA ASN A 129 58.49 -31.95 -15.00
C ASN A 129 59.16 -33.30 -14.75
N ILE A 130 58.94 -34.26 -15.64
CA ILE A 130 59.53 -35.59 -15.54
C ILE A 130 60.80 -35.59 -16.39
N THR A 131 61.96 -35.74 -15.74
CA THR A 131 63.27 -35.74 -16.39
C THR A 131 63.67 -37.14 -16.83
N LYS A 132 63.38 -38.15 -16.01
CA LYS A 132 63.62 -39.55 -16.31
C LYS A 132 62.55 -40.41 -15.66
N ALA A 133 61.97 -41.35 -16.39
CA ALA A 133 61.10 -42.35 -15.80
C ALA A 133 61.24 -43.66 -16.57
N GLU A 134 61.74 -44.69 -15.91
CA GLU A 134 62.07 -45.98 -16.51
C GLU A 134 61.34 -47.09 -15.78
N ASP A 135 60.90 -48.10 -16.55
CA ASP A 135 60.32 -49.33 -16.02
C ASP A 135 61.36 -50.09 -15.18
N GLY A 136 60.89 -50.81 -14.16
CA GLY A 136 61.71 -51.69 -13.34
C GLY A 136 62.26 -52.85 -14.18
N ARG A 137 63.48 -53.29 -13.85
CA ARG A 137 64.04 -54.52 -14.43
C ARG A 137 63.39 -55.74 -13.79
N SER A 138 63.04 -56.74 -14.60
CA SER A 138 62.70 -58.07 -14.06
C SER A 138 63.96 -58.70 -13.49
N GLN A 139 63.81 -59.64 -12.55
CA GLN A 139 64.95 -60.42 -12.05
C GLN A 139 65.63 -61.24 -13.17
N ASP A 140 64.97 -61.38 -14.32
CA ASP A 140 65.38 -62.23 -15.44
C ASP A 140 65.95 -61.43 -16.64
N GLY A 141 66.14 -60.12 -16.50
CA GLY A 141 66.79 -59.28 -17.52
C GLY A 141 65.93 -58.93 -18.74
N GLU A 142 64.66 -59.31 -18.75
CA GLU A 142 63.73 -58.93 -19.82
C GLU A 142 63.31 -57.46 -19.66
N VAL A 143 63.61 -56.66 -20.67
CA VAL A 143 63.26 -55.24 -20.71
C VAL A 143 61.76 -55.15 -20.95
N VAL A 144 61.00 -54.80 -19.91
CA VAL A 144 59.61 -54.38 -20.07
C VAL A 144 59.65 -53.04 -20.79
N THR A 145 59.59 -53.06 -22.12
CA THR A 145 59.44 -51.86 -22.94
C THR A 145 57.97 -51.51 -23.00
N SER A 146 57.50 -50.54 -22.21
CA SER A 146 56.65 -49.42 -22.66
C SER A 146 55.99 -48.66 -21.51
N GLN A 147 56.25 -47.35 -21.52
CA GLN A 147 55.42 -46.26 -20.97
C GLN A 147 55.36 -46.09 -19.45
N VAL A 148 56.44 -45.56 -18.89
CA VAL A 148 56.26 -44.38 -18.03
C VAL A 148 56.32 -43.14 -18.92
N VAL A 149 55.37 -42.23 -18.73
CA VAL A 149 55.18 -41.07 -19.61
C VAL A 149 56.28 -40.00 -19.39
N ALA A 150 57.49 -40.30 -19.87
CA ALA A 150 58.51 -39.29 -20.10
C ALA A 150 57.92 -38.18 -20.99
N ASN A 151 58.27 -36.93 -20.69
CA ASN A 151 57.76 -35.71 -21.35
C ASN A 151 56.30 -35.30 -21.07
N SER A 152 55.58 -35.92 -20.12
CA SER A 152 54.30 -35.36 -19.67
C SER A 152 54.50 -34.24 -18.64
N LYS A 153 53.81 -33.12 -18.84
CA LYS A 153 53.71 -32.03 -17.86
C LYS A 153 52.37 -32.13 -17.13
N ARG A 154 52.40 -32.14 -15.81
CA ARG A 154 51.20 -32.02 -14.97
C ARG A 154 51.30 -30.73 -14.19
N SER A 155 50.21 -29.98 -14.12
CA SER A 155 50.17 -28.75 -13.33
C SER A 155 49.00 -28.76 -12.38
N VAL A 156 49.20 -28.14 -11.22
CA VAL A 156 48.14 -27.85 -10.26
C VAL A 156 48.27 -26.38 -9.87
N THR A 157 47.17 -25.64 -9.95
CA THR A 157 47.11 -24.25 -9.53
C THR A 157 46.52 -24.19 -8.13
N VAL A 158 47.20 -23.50 -7.23
CA VAL A 158 46.68 -23.21 -5.89
C VAL A 158 46.07 -21.82 -5.92
N SER A 159 44.75 -21.77 -6.07
CA SER A 159 43.98 -20.54 -6.14
C SER A 159 43.87 -19.83 -4.78
N CYS A 160 43.40 -18.58 -4.78
CA CYS A 160 43.09 -17.88 -3.54
C CYS A 160 41.77 -18.39 -2.95
N ALA A 161 41.75 -18.69 -1.65
CA ALA A 161 40.55 -19.09 -0.92
C ALA A 161 39.54 -17.95 -0.75
N HIS A 162 39.95 -16.69 -0.95
CA HIS A 162 39.12 -15.50 -0.78
C HIS A 162 38.42 -15.42 0.59
N SER A 163 39.01 -16.03 1.62
CA SER A 163 38.43 -16.12 2.97
C SER A 163 38.55 -14.82 3.77
N GLN A 164 39.53 -13.97 3.41
CA GLN A 164 39.75 -12.67 4.03
C GLN A 164 39.31 -11.57 3.07
N THR A 165 38.27 -10.83 3.46
CA THR A 165 37.67 -9.80 2.61
C THR A 165 37.55 -8.47 3.35
N LYS A 166 37.59 -7.39 2.57
CA LYS A 166 37.35 -6.03 3.03
C LYS A 166 36.31 -5.38 2.13
N THR A 167 35.29 -4.81 2.75
CA THR A 167 34.30 -3.99 2.04
C THR A 167 34.72 -2.54 2.07
N THR A 168 34.72 -1.87 0.90
CA THR A 168 35.05 -0.46 0.76
C THR A 168 33.94 0.27 0.02
N VAL A 169 33.54 1.45 0.49
CA VAL A 169 32.57 2.31 -0.22
C VAL A 169 33.31 3.06 -1.33
N THR A 170 32.98 2.76 -2.58
CA THR A 170 33.59 3.40 -3.76
C THR A 170 32.78 4.62 -4.22
N LYS A 171 31.49 4.68 -3.90
CA LYS A 171 30.62 5.83 -4.19
C LYS A 171 29.66 6.05 -3.03
N GLN A 172 29.68 7.24 -2.44
CA GLN A 172 28.76 7.60 -1.37
C GLN A 172 27.33 7.80 -1.92
N PRO A 173 26.28 7.35 -1.20
CA PRO A 173 24.89 7.61 -1.58
C PRO A 173 24.52 9.07 -1.33
N THR A 174 23.71 9.64 -2.24
CA THR A 174 23.11 10.97 -2.11
C THR A 174 21.62 10.86 -1.76
N CYS A 175 20.89 11.98 -1.71
CA CYS A 175 19.45 11.95 -1.50
C CYS A 175 18.70 11.16 -2.58
N THR A 176 19.17 11.20 -3.84
CA THR A 176 18.49 10.60 -4.98
C THR A 176 19.26 9.47 -5.64
N SER A 177 20.59 9.46 -5.53
CA SER A 177 21.46 8.48 -6.17
C SER A 177 21.94 7.44 -5.17
N ALA A 178 21.80 6.16 -5.52
CA ALA A 178 22.41 5.07 -4.79
C ALA A 178 23.94 5.20 -4.77
N GLY A 179 24.53 4.75 -3.68
CA GLY A 179 25.97 4.56 -3.53
C GLY A 179 26.40 3.16 -3.96
N GLN A 180 27.70 2.91 -3.91
CA GLN A 180 28.30 1.64 -4.29
C GLN A 180 29.39 1.25 -3.30
N SER A 181 29.46 -0.06 -3.03
CA SER A 181 30.55 -0.68 -2.29
C SER A 181 31.13 -1.85 -3.07
N VAL A 182 32.37 -2.18 -2.77
CA VAL A 182 33.11 -3.27 -3.38
C VAL A 182 33.65 -4.16 -2.27
N VAL A 183 33.49 -5.48 -2.42
CA VAL A 183 34.14 -6.49 -1.58
C VAL A 183 35.40 -6.97 -2.29
N THR A 184 36.54 -6.77 -1.65
CA THR A 184 37.86 -7.14 -2.18
C THR A 184 38.53 -8.15 -1.27
N CYS A 185 39.16 -9.18 -1.86
CA CYS A 185 40.02 -10.08 -1.12
C CYS A 185 41.29 -9.34 -0.67
N THR A 186 41.59 -9.33 0.62
CA THR A 186 42.78 -8.64 1.16
C THR A 186 44.08 -9.36 0.85
N VAL A 187 44.01 -10.65 0.47
CA VAL A 187 45.18 -11.48 0.17
C VAL A 187 45.64 -11.32 -1.29
N CYS A 188 44.71 -11.43 -2.25
CA CYS A 188 45.05 -11.38 -3.68
C CYS A 188 44.67 -10.07 -4.37
N GLY A 189 43.94 -9.17 -3.69
CA GLY A 189 43.48 -7.89 -4.25
C GLY A 189 42.32 -8.00 -5.24
N ARG A 190 41.82 -9.21 -5.52
CA ARG A 190 40.71 -9.43 -6.45
C ARG A 190 39.42 -8.88 -5.87
N GLN A 191 38.71 -8.08 -6.67
CA GLN A 191 37.32 -7.71 -6.41
C GLN A 191 36.42 -8.93 -6.60
N LEU A 192 35.65 -9.27 -5.56
CA LEU A 192 34.82 -10.46 -5.51
C LEU A 192 33.37 -10.14 -5.85
N SER A 193 32.88 -8.99 -5.41
CA SER A 193 31.51 -8.56 -5.68
C SER A 193 31.35 -7.05 -5.50
N THR A 194 30.26 -6.53 -6.05
CA THR A 194 29.81 -5.16 -5.87
C THR A 194 28.47 -5.14 -5.13
N GLY A 195 28.33 -4.26 -4.15
CA GLY A 195 27.08 -4.02 -3.43
C GLY A 195 26.52 -2.64 -3.73
N THR A 196 25.20 -2.53 -3.80
CA THR A 196 24.49 -1.25 -3.93
C THR A 196 24.10 -0.73 -2.56
N ILE A 197 24.39 0.54 -2.29
CA ILE A 197 23.96 1.24 -1.07
C ILE A 197 22.77 2.10 -1.44
N ALA A 198 21.62 1.91 -0.78
CA ALA A 198 20.42 2.67 -1.09
C ALA A 198 20.66 4.20 -0.98
N ALA A 199 19.96 4.97 -1.81
CA ALA A 199 19.94 6.43 -1.68
C ALA A 199 19.41 6.81 -0.30
N LYS A 200 19.91 7.91 0.27
CA LYS A 200 19.52 8.37 1.61
C LYS A 200 18.07 8.87 1.69
N GLY A 201 17.47 9.20 0.54
CA GLY A 201 16.18 9.86 0.48
C GLY A 201 16.25 11.33 0.90
N HIS A 202 15.08 11.95 1.00
CA HIS A 202 14.95 13.34 1.44
C HIS A 202 14.52 13.42 2.91
N THR A 203 15.20 14.27 3.68
CA THR A 203 14.83 14.60 5.06
C THR A 203 14.08 15.92 5.05
N ALA A 204 12.77 15.90 5.29
CA ALA A 204 11.95 17.10 5.30
C ALA A 204 12.36 18.05 6.44
N GLY A 205 12.67 19.30 6.10
CA GLY A 205 12.89 20.37 7.06
C GLY A 205 11.58 21.04 7.52
N GLY A 206 11.71 22.20 8.15
CA GLY A 206 10.57 23.02 8.56
C GLY A 206 9.76 23.56 7.38
N TRP A 207 8.51 23.93 7.65
CA TRP A 207 7.66 24.62 6.68
C TRP A 207 8.15 26.04 6.46
N THR A 208 8.28 26.44 5.20
CA THR A 208 8.55 27.82 4.79
C THR A 208 7.40 28.31 3.93
N VAL A 209 6.80 29.45 4.27
CA VAL A 209 5.77 30.09 3.44
C VAL A 209 6.43 30.70 2.22
N THR A 210 6.06 30.24 1.02
CA THR A 210 6.57 30.79 -0.25
C THR A 210 5.63 31.81 -0.86
N LYS A 211 4.34 31.71 -0.53
CA LYS A 211 3.32 32.69 -0.90
C LYS A 211 2.35 32.85 0.28
N ALA A 212 2.26 34.05 0.84
CA ALA A 212 1.28 34.30 1.89
C ALA A 212 -0.15 34.19 1.34
N ALA A 213 -1.08 33.69 2.15
CA ALA A 213 -2.50 33.73 1.82
C ALA A 213 -3.01 35.17 1.95
N THR A 214 -4.02 35.52 1.14
CA THR A 214 -4.72 36.81 1.20
C THR A 214 -6.19 36.60 1.56
N CYS A 215 -6.97 37.68 1.65
CA CYS A 215 -8.41 37.58 1.97
C CYS A 215 -9.18 36.68 0.98
N LYS A 216 -8.77 36.66 -0.29
CA LYS A 216 -9.42 35.89 -1.37
C LYS A 216 -8.53 34.81 -1.96
N GLY A 217 -7.22 35.04 -2.00
CA GLY A 217 -6.26 34.13 -2.62
C GLY A 217 -5.65 33.16 -1.60
N THR A 218 -5.53 31.90 -2.00
CA THR A 218 -4.76 30.93 -1.24
C THR A 218 -3.26 31.25 -1.26
N GLY A 219 -2.59 30.89 -0.17
CA GLY A 219 -1.14 30.91 -0.06
C GLY A 219 -0.52 29.54 -0.33
N THR A 220 0.79 29.44 -0.19
CA THR A 220 1.55 28.20 -0.37
C THR A 220 2.70 28.15 0.62
N ARG A 221 2.94 26.97 1.18
CA ARG A 221 4.14 26.66 1.97
C ARG A 221 4.80 25.39 1.46
N VAL A 222 6.11 25.30 1.64
CA VAL A 222 6.91 24.15 1.21
C VAL A 222 7.79 23.63 2.35
N GLN A 223 8.09 22.34 2.35
CA GLN A 223 9.20 21.76 3.11
C GLN A 223 10.33 21.44 2.14
N LYS A 224 11.53 21.96 2.43
CA LYS A 224 12.74 21.65 1.68
C LYS A 224 13.56 20.57 2.40
N CYS A 225 14.27 19.76 1.63
CA CYS A 225 15.19 18.78 2.15
C CYS A 225 16.34 19.51 2.84
N THR A 226 16.64 19.16 4.10
CA THR A 226 17.73 19.81 4.85
C THR A 226 19.12 19.52 4.29
N VAL A 227 19.24 18.45 3.50
CA VAL A 227 20.52 17.99 2.94
C VAL A 227 20.79 18.58 1.55
N CYS A 228 19.79 18.59 0.65
CA CYS A 228 19.98 18.99 -0.75
C CYS A 228 19.10 20.15 -1.22
N GLY A 229 18.23 20.69 -0.36
CA GLY A 229 17.37 21.83 -0.69
C GLY A 229 16.16 21.51 -1.59
N ALA A 230 16.04 20.29 -2.11
CA ALA A 230 14.90 19.87 -2.94
C ALA A 230 13.57 19.99 -2.19
N THR A 231 12.49 20.40 -2.86
CA THR A 231 11.16 20.45 -2.27
C THR A 231 10.63 19.04 -2.03
N VAL A 232 10.35 18.71 -0.77
CA VAL A 232 9.84 17.40 -0.35
C VAL A 232 8.31 17.41 -0.33
N ARG A 233 7.71 18.52 0.10
CA ARG A 233 6.25 18.70 0.18
C ARG A 233 5.88 20.13 -0.13
N THR A 234 4.68 20.28 -0.68
CA THR A 234 4.03 21.56 -0.96
C THR A 234 2.60 21.48 -0.47
N GLU A 235 2.16 22.50 0.26
CA GLU A 235 0.80 22.61 0.76
C GLU A 235 0.21 23.99 0.45
N THR A 236 -1.09 23.99 0.20
CA THR A 236 -1.88 25.21 0.03
C THR A 236 -2.32 25.73 1.38
N ILE A 237 -2.16 27.03 1.61
CA ILE A 237 -2.70 27.73 2.77
C ILE A 237 -4.06 28.30 2.33
N PRO A 238 -5.18 27.96 2.99
CA PRO A 238 -6.48 28.53 2.67
C PRO A 238 -6.48 30.06 2.70
N ALA A 239 -7.37 30.69 1.93
CA ALA A 239 -7.55 32.13 2.01
C ALA A 239 -7.96 32.53 3.43
N ALA A 240 -7.47 33.67 3.92
CA ALA A 240 -7.73 34.12 5.29
C ALA A 240 -9.18 34.59 5.51
N GLY A 241 -9.92 34.83 4.43
CA GLY A 241 -11.26 35.42 4.49
C GLY A 241 -11.23 36.92 4.79
N HIS A 242 -12.42 37.51 4.84
CA HIS A 242 -12.58 38.93 5.15
C HIS A 242 -12.83 39.14 6.64
N LYS A 243 -11.98 39.93 7.30
CA LYS A 243 -12.24 40.46 8.63
C LYS A 243 -12.94 41.81 8.51
N LEU A 244 -14.27 41.77 8.48
CA LEU A 244 -15.11 42.97 8.33
C LEU A 244 -15.01 43.87 9.57
N SER A 245 -15.09 45.18 9.33
CA SER A 245 -15.33 46.20 10.35
C SER A 245 -16.73 46.07 10.94
N ASP A 246 -17.04 46.92 11.92
CA ASP A 246 -18.42 47.10 12.35
C ASP A 246 -19.31 47.48 11.16
N TRP A 247 -20.52 46.95 11.17
CA TRP A 247 -21.50 47.20 10.12
C TRP A 247 -22.08 48.59 10.25
N LYS A 248 -22.06 49.34 9.15
CA LYS A 248 -22.69 50.65 9.05
C LYS A 248 -23.94 50.56 8.18
N VAL A 249 -25.09 50.96 8.71
CA VAL A 249 -26.31 51.10 7.92
C VAL A 249 -26.09 52.17 6.86
N THR A 250 -26.28 51.80 5.60
CA THR A 250 -26.12 52.67 4.43
C THR A 250 -27.45 53.10 3.83
N LYS A 251 -28.49 52.29 4.02
CA LYS A 251 -29.88 52.61 3.68
C LYS A 251 -30.77 52.09 4.79
N GLU A 252 -31.53 52.96 5.44
CA GLU A 252 -32.50 52.53 6.45
C GLU A 252 -33.65 51.74 5.79
N PRO A 253 -34.11 50.63 6.39
CA PRO A 253 -35.30 49.93 5.90
C PRO A 253 -36.56 50.77 6.13
N THR A 254 -37.53 50.64 5.22
CA THR A 254 -38.86 51.24 5.37
C THR A 254 -39.92 50.15 5.55
N CYS A 255 -41.19 50.51 5.65
CA CYS A 255 -42.27 49.52 5.73
C CYS A 255 -42.33 48.57 4.54
N THR A 256 -41.92 49.02 3.34
CA THR A 256 -42.01 48.25 2.10
C THR A 256 -40.67 48.00 1.43
N GLU A 257 -39.67 48.86 1.64
CA GLU A 257 -38.35 48.70 1.04
C GLU A 257 -37.36 48.12 2.04
N LYS A 258 -36.54 47.18 1.58
CA LYS A 258 -35.37 46.69 2.32
C LYS A 258 -34.35 47.82 2.50
N GLY A 259 -33.70 47.83 3.66
CA GLY A 259 -32.51 48.62 3.93
C GLY A 259 -31.24 47.89 3.51
N SER A 260 -30.08 48.49 3.77
CA SER A 260 -28.79 47.86 3.58
C SER A 260 -27.77 48.35 4.60
N ARG A 261 -26.80 47.49 4.91
CA ARG A 261 -25.62 47.83 5.71
C ARG A 261 -24.36 47.36 5.00
N THR A 262 -23.26 48.03 5.27
CA THR A 262 -21.95 47.70 4.71
C THR A 262 -20.92 47.46 5.81
N GLY A 263 -20.03 46.51 5.58
CA GLY A 263 -18.87 46.23 6.42
C GLY A 263 -17.63 46.21 5.53
N THR A 264 -16.56 46.88 5.93
CA THR A 264 -15.33 46.97 5.14
C THR A 264 -14.27 46.06 5.74
N CYS A 265 -13.67 45.19 4.92
CA CYS A 265 -12.58 44.33 5.35
C CYS A 265 -11.38 45.19 5.78
N THR A 266 -11.03 45.10 7.05
CA THR A 266 -9.91 45.85 7.67
C THR A 266 -8.55 45.49 7.09
N VAL A 267 -8.42 44.35 6.41
CA VAL A 267 -7.17 43.86 5.82
C VAL A 267 -6.99 44.28 4.36
N CYS A 268 -8.05 44.26 3.55
CA CYS A 268 -7.95 44.52 2.10
C CYS A 268 -8.85 45.64 1.57
N GLY A 269 -9.59 46.33 2.44
CA GLY A 269 -10.46 47.46 2.06
C GLY A 269 -11.71 47.08 1.27
N GLN A 270 -11.96 45.79 1.02
CA GLN A 270 -13.16 45.37 0.29
C GLN A 270 -14.41 45.57 1.14
N THR A 271 -15.40 46.26 0.58
CA THR A 271 -16.73 46.42 1.19
C THR A 271 -17.63 45.25 0.84
N VAL A 272 -18.31 44.71 1.86
CA VAL A 272 -19.38 43.72 1.74
C VAL A 272 -20.69 44.42 2.12
N THR A 273 -21.74 44.18 1.36
CA THR A 273 -23.08 44.76 1.58
C THR A 273 -24.06 43.65 1.91
N GLU A 274 -24.84 43.83 2.96
CA GLU A 274 -25.95 42.96 3.35
C GLU A 274 -27.26 43.74 3.33
N GLU A 275 -28.34 43.05 2.98
CA GLU A 275 -29.70 43.61 3.06
C GLU A 275 -30.23 43.57 4.49
N ILE A 276 -30.99 44.60 4.87
CA ILE A 276 -31.80 44.62 6.08
C ILE A 276 -33.25 44.46 5.64
N ALA A 277 -33.97 43.50 6.22
CA ALA A 277 -35.37 43.29 5.88
C ALA A 277 -36.22 44.56 6.07
N ALA A 278 -37.27 44.70 5.25
CA ALA A 278 -38.24 45.77 5.43
C ALA A 278 -38.92 45.66 6.81
N LEU A 279 -39.28 46.78 7.41
CA LEU A 279 -39.85 46.84 8.76
C LEU A 279 -41.27 46.27 8.86
N GLY A 280 -41.94 46.11 7.71
CA GLY A 280 -43.37 45.81 7.65
C GLY A 280 -44.24 46.97 8.13
N HIS A 281 -45.55 46.79 8.02
CA HIS A 281 -46.53 47.73 8.54
C HIS A 281 -46.83 47.44 10.02
N ASP A 282 -46.67 48.48 10.84
CA ASP A 282 -47.03 48.48 12.26
C ASP A 282 -48.37 49.20 12.40
N ILE A 283 -49.45 48.41 12.39
CA ILE A 283 -50.83 48.89 12.39
C ILE A 283 -51.43 48.52 13.73
N PRO A 284 -51.62 49.48 14.66
CA PRO A 284 -52.29 49.23 15.93
C PRO A 284 -53.77 48.88 15.70
N ALA A 285 -54.47 48.49 16.78
CA ALA A 285 -55.91 48.25 16.71
C ALA A 285 -56.62 49.49 16.13
N GLY A 286 -57.21 49.32 14.95
CA GLY A 286 -57.86 50.40 14.21
C GLY A 286 -59.15 50.87 14.86
N THR A 287 -59.68 51.98 14.36
CA THR A 287 -60.98 52.50 14.78
C THR A 287 -62.09 51.88 13.94
N VAL A 288 -63.23 51.60 14.57
CA VAL A 288 -64.45 51.18 13.83
C VAL A 288 -64.87 52.35 12.95
N THR A 289 -64.80 52.16 11.63
CA THR A 289 -65.19 53.15 10.62
C THR A 289 -66.60 52.89 10.09
N LYS A 290 -67.08 51.65 10.20
CA LYS A 290 -68.46 51.25 9.95
C LYS A 290 -68.89 50.32 11.08
N GLU A 291 -69.91 50.70 11.86
CA GLU A 291 -70.41 49.84 12.91
C GLU A 291 -71.05 48.57 12.32
N PRO A 292 -70.77 47.37 12.89
CA PRO A 292 -71.47 46.17 12.48
C PRO A 292 -72.94 46.24 12.89
N THR A 293 -73.83 45.75 12.03
CA THR A 293 -75.26 45.58 12.34
C THR A 293 -75.59 44.11 12.56
N CYS A 294 -76.85 43.77 12.83
CA CYS A 294 -77.27 42.38 12.98
C CYS A 294 -77.01 41.53 11.72
N THR A 295 -77.03 42.15 10.53
CA THR A 295 -76.93 41.46 9.24
C THR A 295 -75.72 41.87 8.42
N GLU A 296 -75.16 43.07 8.64
CA GLU A 296 -74.01 43.57 7.90
C GLU A 296 -72.75 43.59 8.77
N ALA A 297 -71.65 43.12 8.21
CA ALA A 297 -70.33 43.30 8.81
C ALA A 297 -69.97 44.79 8.88
N GLY A 298 -69.29 45.15 9.97
CA GLY A 298 -68.65 46.44 10.13
C GLY A 298 -67.25 46.46 9.53
N GLU A 299 -66.59 47.61 9.64
CA GLU A 299 -65.22 47.80 9.20
C GLU A 299 -64.43 48.49 10.29
N ARG A 300 -63.19 48.03 10.50
CA ARG A 300 -62.20 48.72 11.32
C ARG A 300 -61.02 49.11 10.46
N THR A 301 -60.64 50.39 10.52
CA THR A 301 -59.50 50.90 9.75
C THR A 301 -58.40 51.31 10.72
N GLY A 302 -57.23 50.66 10.58
CA GLY A 302 -56.00 51.04 11.27
C GLY A 302 -55.06 51.78 10.33
N VAL A 303 -54.24 52.67 10.88
CA VAL A 303 -53.23 53.43 10.11
C VAL A 303 -51.85 53.05 10.63
N CYS A 304 -50.95 52.70 9.72
CA CYS A 304 -49.58 52.38 10.08
C CYS A 304 -48.88 53.59 10.70
N THR A 305 -48.36 53.43 11.91
CA THR A 305 -47.71 54.52 12.68
C THR A 305 -46.45 55.07 12.02
N ARG A 306 -45.81 54.28 11.14
CA ARG A 306 -44.54 54.64 10.48
C ARG A 306 -44.72 55.34 9.14
N CYS A 307 -45.73 54.96 8.35
CA CYS A 307 -45.85 55.41 6.96
C CYS A 307 -47.25 55.91 6.55
N GLY A 308 -48.22 55.93 7.46
CA GLY A 308 -49.56 56.45 7.21
C GLY A 308 -50.43 55.60 6.27
N LYS A 309 -49.97 54.43 5.82
CA LYS A 309 -50.80 53.52 5.02
C LYS A 309 -51.88 52.90 5.91
N SER A 310 -53.12 52.95 5.45
CA SER A 310 -54.25 52.34 6.13
C SER A 310 -54.45 50.88 5.72
N ALA A 311 -54.90 50.06 6.66
CA ALA A 311 -55.45 48.75 6.39
C ALA A 311 -56.84 48.66 7.01
N THR A 312 -57.79 48.15 6.25
CA THR A 312 -59.17 47.94 6.69
C THR A 312 -59.40 46.45 6.88
N GLU A 313 -59.86 46.08 8.06
CA GLU A 313 -60.27 44.72 8.39
C GLU A 313 -61.77 44.68 8.61
N THR A 314 -62.38 43.56 8.25
CA THR A 314 -63.81 43.33 8.46
C THR A 314 -64.08 42.99 9.92
N VAL A 315 -65.03 43.70 10.53
CA VAL A 315 -65.58 43.35 11.84
C VAL A 315 -66.84 42.51 11.58
N PRO A 316 -66.93 41.27 12.08
CA PRO A 316 -68.12 40.43 11.85
C PRO A 316 -69.43 41.12 12.25
N ALA A 317 -70.53 40.79 11.55
CA ALA A 317 -71.87 41.24 11.92
C ALA A 317 -72.22 40.79 13.34
N LEU A 318 -73.04 41.58 14.06
CA LEU A 318 -73.42 41.29 15.44
C LEU A 318 -74.28 40.02 15.58
N GLY A 319 -74.98 39.64 14.50
CA GLY A 319 -76.03 38.62 14.54
C GLY A 319 -77.30 39.13 15.23
N HIS A 320 -78.38 38.36 15.12
CA HIS A 320 -79.63 38.67 15.81
C HIS A 320 -79.60 38.17 17.26
N ARG A 321 -80.01 39.05 18.19
CA ARG A 321 -80.25 38.70 19.60
C ARG A 321 -81.76 38.73 19.86
N PHE A 322 -82.43 37.64 19.52
CA PHE A 322 -83.87 37.50 19.72
C PHE A 322 -84.21 37.30 21.20
N GLY A 323 -85.28 37.95 21.67
CA GLY A 323 -85.84 37.76 23.00
C GLY A 323 -86.74 36.53 23.10
N GLU A 324 -87.56 36.50 24.16
CA GLU A 324 -88.58 35.47 24.37
C GLU A 324 -89.63 35.46 23.25
N TRP A 325 -90.21 34.29 23.04
CA TRP A 325 -91.29 34.09 22.08
C TRP A 325 -92.61 34.63 22.62
N THR A 326 -93.26 35.49 21.85
CA THR A 326 -94.62 35.95 22.10
C THR A 326 -95.59 35.17 21.21
N VAL A 327 -96.62 34.56 21.79
CA VAL A 327 -97.65 33.86 21.02
C VAL A 327 -98.56 34.90 20.35
N LEU A 328 -98.60 34.92 19.02
CA LEU A 328 -99.52 35.75 18.24
C LEU A 328 -100.89 35.08 18.09
N ARG A 329 -100.89 33.76 17.95
CA ARG A 329 -102.11 32.94 17.82
C ARG A 329 -101.89 31.59 18.48
N GLU A 330 -102.78 31.20 19.38
CA GLU A 330 -102.68 29.90 20.04
C GLU A 330 -102.88 28.75 19.05
N ALA A 331 -102.15 27.66 19.26
CA ALA A 331 -102.38 26.42 18.53
C ALA A 331 -103.68 25.78 19.02
N THR A 332 -104.49 25.30 18.10
CA THR A 332 -105.71 24.53 18.42
C THR A 332 -105.48 23.05 18.11
N ALA A 333 -106.46 22.20 18.42
CA ALA A 333 -106.39 20.77 18.10
C ALA A 333 -106.23 20.50 16.59
N ASP A 334 -106.75 21.40 15.75
CA ASP A 334 -106.87 21.19 14.31
C ASP A 334 -106.13 22.25 13.46
N ALA A 335 -105.42 23.21 14.09
CA ALA A 335 -104.66 24.23 13.39
C ALA A 335 -103.38 24.64 14.14
N PRO A 336 -102.24 24.83 13.44
CA PRO A 336 -101.00 25.30 14.08
C PRO A 336 -101.20 26.71 14.64
N GLY A 337 -100.55 27.04 15.75
CA GLY A 337 -100.45 28.39 16.29
C GLY A 337 -99.30 29.17 15.64
N GLU A 338 -99.04 30.38 16.11
CA GLU A 338 -97.99 31.25 15.60
C GLU A 338 -97.34 31.98 16.76
N ARG A 339 -96.00 31.94 16.84
CA ARG A 339 -95.22 32.73 17.79
C ARG A 339 -94.21 33.60 17.06
N GLU A 340 -93.97 34.77 17.61
CA GLU A 340 -93.01 35.74 17.11
C GLU A 340 -92.02 36.09 18.22
N ARG A 341 -90.74 36.15 17.90
CA ARG A 341 -89.73 36.78 18.75
C ARG A 341 -89.08 37.92 18.01
N VAL A 342 -88.73 38.96 18.74
CA VAL A 342 -88.17 40.19 18.17
C VAL A 342 -86.71 40.34 18.60
N CYS A 343 -85.83 40.67 17.66
CA CYS A 343 -84.45 41.01 17.95
C CYS A 343 -84.41 42.33 18.73
N ALA A 344 -83.85 42.31 19.94
CA ALA A 344 -83.78 43.48 20.81
C ALA A 344 -82.91 44.61 20.25
N VAL A 345 -82.07 44.33 19.25
CA VAL A 345 -81.10 45.28 18.68
C VAL A 345 -81.63 45.95 17.40
N CYS A 346 -82.28 45.21 16.49
CA CYS A 346 -82.71 45.74 15.19
C CYS A 346 -84.22 45.65 14.91
N GLY A 347 -85.00 45.04 15.82
CA GLY A 347 -86.44 44.86 15.62
C GLY A 347 -86.81 43.82 14.56
N ALA A 348 -85.83 43.10 13.99
CA ALA A 348 -86.12 41.97 13.11
C ALA A 348 -86.99 40.95 13.85
N LYS A 349 -88.07 40.54 13.19
CA LYS A 349 -89.04 39.57 13.70
C LYS A 349 -88.70 38.22 13.10
N GLU A 350 -88.63 37.23 13.97
CA GLU A 350 -88.61 35.83 13.57
C GLU A 350 -89.93 35.22 14.00
N THR A 351 -90.63 34.65 13.04
CA THR A 351 -91.93 34.03 13.26
C THR A 351 -91.81 32.54 12.98
N GLU A 352 -92.35 31.74 13.88
CA GLU A 352 -92.34 30.29 13.79
C GLU A 352 -93.75 29.76 14.04
N GLU A 353 -94.15 28.73 13.29
CA GLU A 353 -95.41 28.04 13.52
C GLU A 353 -95.30 27.18 14.79
N ILE A 354 -96.31 27.28 15.66
CA ILE A 354 -96.47 26.36 16.79
C ILE A 354 -97.24 25.14 16.26
N PRO A 355 -96.70 23.92 16.28
CA PRO A 355 -97.41 22.74 15.79
C PRO A 355 -98.77 22.53 16.49
N PHE A 356 -99.77 22.01 15.76
CA PHE A 356 -101.09 21.71 16.32
C PHE A 356 -100.99 20.66 17.45
N GLY A 357 -101.75 20.85 18.54
CA GLY A 357 -101.76 19.93 19.68
C GLY A 357 -100.70 20.16 20.78
N VAL A 358 -99.91 21.25 20.73
CA VAL A 358 -98.97 21.64 21.81
C VAL A 358 -99.60 22.71 22.71
N THR A 359 -99.82 22.41 24.00
CA THR A 359 -100.19 23.42 25.00
C THR A 359 -98.93 24.05 25.59
N LEU A 360 -98.70 25.34 25.33
CA LEU A 360 -97.63 26.09 25.99
C LEU A 360 -98.09 26.50 27.41
N PRO A 361 -97.24 26.41 28.45
CA PRO A 361 -97.62 26.83 29.78
C PRO A 361 -97.93 28.33 29.83
N ALA A 362 -99.06 28.69 30.44
CA ALA A 362 -99.49 30.08 30.63
C ALA A 362 -98.47 30.86 31.47
N GLU A 363 -98.04 32.03 30.96
CA GLU A 363 -97.13 32.93 31.66
C GLU A 363 -97.76 33.45 32.95
N THR A 364 -97.03 33.34 34.06
CA THR A 364 -97.39 33.90 35.35
C THR A 364 -96.94 35.36 35.39
N THR A 365 -97.90 36.28 35.51
CA THR A 365 -97.62 37.68 35.83
C THR A 365 -97.24 37.79 37.31
N ALA A 366 -95.99 38.09 37.62
CA ALA A 366 -95.55 38.51 38.96
C ALA A 366 -94.45 39.57 38.86
N GLY A 367 -94.71 40.74 39.44
CA GLY A 367 -93.78 41.86 39.47
C GLY A 367 -92.79 41.83 40.64
N ASN A 368 -91.85 42.79 40.55
CA ASN A 368 -91.11 43.46 41.65
C ASN A 368 -89.80 42.81 42.20
N THR A 369 -88.68 43.56 41.99
CA THR A 369 -87.46 43.87 42.82
C THR A 369 -86.70 42.69 43.45
N GLN A 370 -85.36 42.58 43.47
CA GLN A 370 -84.28 43.52 43.76
C GLN A 370 -82.92 42.92 43.35
N ALA A 371 -81.92 43.80 43.33
CA ALA A 371 -80.47 43.66 43.14
C ALA A 371 -79.75 42.31 43.42
N GLY A 372 -78.66 42.13 42.66
CA GLY A 372 -77.56 41.20 42.91
C GLY A 372 -76.74 40.96 41.64
N THR A 373 -75.87 41.88 41.24
CA THR A 373 -74.39 41.71 41.21
C THR A 373 -73.93 40.25 41.28
N LEU A 374 -73.15 39.80 40.29
CA LEU A 374 -71.93 38.94 40.32
C LEU A 374 -71.61 38.60 38.84
N THR A 375 -70.67 39.31 38.21
CA THR A 375 -69.27 38.90 37.96
C THR A 375 -69.09 37.57 37.25
N GLU A 376 -68.50 37.68 36.05
CA GLU A 376 -67.57 36.76 35.35
C GLU A 376 -67.80 35.25 35.45
N THR A 377 -67.75 34.55 34.31
CA THR A 377 -66.53 33.81 33.91
C THR A 377 -66.78 33.05 32.61
N THR A 378 -65.80 33.22 31.72
CA THR A 378 -65.41 32.40 30.57
C THR A 378 -65.83 30.93 30.59
N THR A 379 -66.27 30.42 29.44
CA THR A 379 -65.71 29.19 28.83
C THR A 379 -66.21 29.01 27.41
N ALA A 380 -65.29 28.89 26.45
CA ALA A 380 -65.54 28.21 25.17
C ALA A 380 -64.61 27.00 25.15
N PRO A 381 -65.11 25.78 24.84
CA PRO A 381 -64.28 24.59 24.83
C PRO A 381 -63.66 24.29 23.46
N ALA A 382 -62.51 23.61 23.56
CA ALA A 382 -62.04 22.52 22.72
C ALA A 382 -61.64 22.78 21.26
N SER A 383 -60.32 22.76 21.10
CA SER A 383 -59.54 22.23 19.98
C SER A 383 -60.05 20.91 19.39
N GLU A 384 -59.88 20.74 18.08
CA GLU A 384 -59.45 19.46 17.52
C GLU A 384 -58.58 19.65 16.25
N GLU A 385 -57.63 18.73 16.14
CA GLU A 385 -56.43 18.70 15.32
C GLU A 385 -56.68 17.97 13.98
N LYS A 386 -56.10 18.44 12.86
CA LYS A 386 -55.66 17.54 11.79
C LYS A 386 -54.66 18.20 10.81
N ALA A 387 -53.44 17.65 10.80
CA ALA A 387 -52.48 17.75 9.69
C ALA A 387 -52.89 16.76 8.55
N PRO A 388 -52.09 16.48 7.49
CA PRO A 388 -50.84 17.09 7.00
C PRO A 388 -50.81 17.32 5.46
N ARG A 389 -49.72 17.91 4.93
CA ARG A 389 -48.78 17.30 3.95
C ARG A 389 -47.93 18.34 3.20
N SER A 390 -46.63 18.04 3.14
CA SER A 390 -45.59 18.67 2.33
C SER A 390 -45.67 18.23 0.86
N ASN A 391 -45.55 19.17 -0.08
CA ASN A 391 -45.44 18.89 -1.51
C ASN A 391 -44.00 19.11 -2.02
N ALA A 392 -43.54 18.15 -2.80
CA ALA A 392 -42.36 18.19 -3.65
C ALA A 392 -42.80 18.21 -5.12
N ALA A 393 -42.11 18.99 -5.96
CA ALA A 393 -42.07 18.89 -7.44
C ALA A 393 -40.99 19.86 -7.96
N VAL A 394 -40.26 19.73 -9.08
CA VAL A 394 -39.93 18.74 -10.14
C VAL A 394 -38.92 19.45 -11.08
N VAL A 395 -38.38 18.74 -12.09
CA VAL A 395 -37.62 19.17 -13.30
C VAL A 395 -36.11 18.90 -13.20
N GLY A 396 -35.39 18.26 -14.13
CA GLY A 396 -35.70 17.67 -15.44
C GLY A 396 -34.41 17.17 -16.15
N ILE A 397 -34.54 16.00 -16.78
CA ILE A 397 -33.78 15.27 -17.83
C ILE A 397 -32.62 15.97 -18.58
N ALA A 398 -31.48 15.24 -18.76
CA ALA A 398 -30.83 14.99 -20.08
C ALA A 398 -29.68 13.95 -19.99
N CYS A 399 -29.76 12.91 -20.84
CA CYS A 399 -28.77 11.87 -21.08
C CYS A 399 -27.71 12.30 -22.12
N VAL A 400 -26.43 11.89 -21.98
CA VAL A 400 -25.54 11.53 -23.09
C VAL A 400 -24.58 10.41 -22.65
N ALA A 401 -24.43 9.42 -23.52
CA ALA A 401 -23.66 8.18 -23.36
C ALA A 401 -22.15 8.35 -23.63
N ALA A 402 -21.33 7.41 -23.11
CA ALA A 402 -20.13 6.94 -23.78
C ALA A 402 -19.71 5.55 -23.25
N VAL A 403 -19.82 4.56 -24.13
CA VAL A 403 -19.23 3.22 -24.04
C VAL A 403 -17.78 3.30 -24.55
N LEU A 404 -16.84 2.59 -23.91
CA LEU A 404 -15.65 2.07 -24.58
C LEU A 404 -15.11 0.86 -23.79
N ALA A 405 -15.19 -0.30 -24.44
CA ALA A 405 -14.50 -1.53 -24.07
C ALA A 405 -13.24 -1.66 -24.93
N VAL A 406 -12.11 -2.09 -24.36
CA VAL A 406 -11.06 -2.84 -25.07
C VAL A 406 -10.44 -3.87 -24.12
N THR A 407 -10.22 -5.05 -24.69
CA THR A 407 -9.83 -6.34 -24.13
C THR A 407 -8.31 -6.57 -24.10
N ALA A 408 -7.95 -7.69 -23.46
CA ALA A 408 -6.86 -8.64 -23.80
C ALA A 408 -5.62 -8.68 -22.89
N GLY A 409 -5.21 -9.91 -22.57
CA GLY A 409 -3.81 -10.26 -22.35
C GLY A 409 -3.52 -11.13 -21.12
N ALA A 410 -3.57 -12.45 -21.29
CA ALA A 410 -3.17 -13.47 -20.31
C ALA A 410 -1.65 -13.58 -20.14
N ALA A 411 -1.18 -14.02 -18.95
CA ALA A 411 -0.22 -15.12 -18.78
C ALA A 411 0.08 -15.37 -17.28
N ALA A 412 0.20 -16.65 -16.94
CA ALA A 412 0.24 -17.23 -15.61
C ALA A 412 1.67 -17.33 -15.01
N VAL A 413 1.71 -17.80 -13.74
CA VAL A 413 2.68 -18.76 -13.11
C VAL A 413 3.09 -18.28 -11.69
N THR A 414 2.47 -18.79 -10.61
CA THR A 414 2.96 -19.83 -9.65
C THR A 414 4.30 -19.47 -8.95
N LEU A 415 4.54 -19.52 -7.62
CA LEU A 415 4.31 -20.54 -6.59
C LEU A 415 4.59 -20.00 -5.16
N HIS A 416 3.86 -20.57 -4.18
CA HIS A 416 4.29 -20.97 -2.82
C HIS A 416 4.68 -19.95 -1.74
N ARG A 417 3.77 -19.80 -0.75
CA ARG A 417 4.14 -19.63 0.67
C ARG A 417 3.90 -20.95 1.42
N LYS A 418 4.99 -21.64 1.76
CA LYS A 418 5.00 -22.78 2.70
C LYS A 418 5.00 -22.23 4.13
N LYS A 419 3.95 -22.56 4.89
CA LYS A 419 3.89 -22.47 6.35
C LYS A 419 3.89 -23.92 6.84
N THR A 420 4.89 -24.32 7.61
CA THR A 420 4.73 -25.33 8.67
C THR A 420 5.96 -25.32 9.57
N ARG A 421 5.65 -25.23 10.86
CA ARG A 421 6.51 -25.31 12.03
C ARG A 421 6.24 -26.70 12.61
N ALA A 422 7.27 -27.52 12.86
CA ALA A 422 7.15 -28.68 13.74
C ALA A 422 8.52 -29.12 14.26
N SER A 423 8.56 -29.19 15.58
CA SER A 423 9.53 -29.81 16.49
C SER A 423 9.93 -31.24 16.12
N LYS A 424 11.23 -31.55 16.13
CA LYS A 424 11.89 -32.42 17.12
C LYS A 424 13.39 -32.43 16.90
#